data_AF-A0AAU1K1K0-F1
#
_entry.id   AF-A0AAU1K1K0-F1
#
_cell.length_a   1.000
_cell.length_b   1.000
_cell.length_c   1.000
_cell.angle_alpha   90.00
_cell.angle_beta   90.00
_cell.angle_gamma   90.00
#
_symmetry.space_group_name_H-M   'P 1'
#
loop_
_entity.id
_entity.type
_entity.pdbx_description
1 polymer ?
#
loop_
_entity_poly.entity_id
_entity_poly.type
_entity_poly.pdbx_seq_one_letter_code
_entity_poly.pdbx_strand_id
1 'polypeptide(L)'
;MISGLIGLALVFSGRYGLFEKFCAAMVAVMFVTMLYAAALTVPNVPELINGLVPRIPERGVVNVLSLAGGLGGTVILVAYGNWIREKGWQTPAHMRVMRLDNTMAYVMTGVFVVSTLIVGAELLHSAGIAVDDGEGGMLDLAGVLRERYGEFAGTFFLIGFWAAAMSTLVGAWNGVSLMFADFIGQLRGLTGEHPARTSSGTTYKMYVLWMTFPPMVPLFLGQPVWLILAFSVLSAFFMPFLSITLMLLLNSERVPSEWRNGFARNLLMGLSVLAFVALAVNQLAKTLAG
;
A
#
# COMPACT_ATOMS: atom_id res chain seq x y z
N MET A 1 18.04 -9.34 2.67
CA MET A 1 18.27 -9.62 4.11
C MET A 1 18.68 -8.38 4.91
N ILE A 2 19.68 -7.61 4.50
CA ILE A 2 20.13 -6.40 5.23
C ILE A 2 19.01 -5.36 5.41
N SER A 3 18.23 -5.06 4.36
CA SER A 3 17.09 -4.13 4.45
C SER A 3 16.05 -4.59 5.49
N GLY A 4 15.83 -5.90 5.61
CA GLY A 4 14.92 -6.46 6.61
C GLY A 4 15.41 -6.29 8.04
N LEU A 5 16.73 -6.40 8.29
CA LEU A 5 17.32 -6.13 9.60
C LEU A 5 17.25 -4.65 9.98
N ILE A 6 17.47 -3.75 9.01
CA ILE A 6 17.33 -2.30 9.21
C ILE A 6 15.87 -1.97 9.57
N GLY A 7 14.92 -2.56 8.83
CA GLY A 7 13.50 -2.34 9.07
C GLY A 7 13.08 -2.88 10.43
N LEU A 8 13.56 -4.07 10.82
CA LEU A 8 13.33 -4.64 12.14
C LEU A 8 13.89 -3.71 13.22
N ALA A 9 15.14 -3.27 13.12
CA ALA A 9 15.76 -2.40 14.13
C ALA A 9 14.97 -1.09 14.33
N LEU A 10 14.49 -0.50 13.22
CA LEU A 10 13.72 0.73 13.24
C LEU A 10 12.32 0.55 13.85
N VAL A 11 11.61 -0.49 13.44
CA VAL A 11 10.26 -0.80 13.94
C VAL A 11 10.31 -1.28 15.40
N PHE A 12 11.33 -2.06 15.77
CA PHE A 12 11.56 -2.59 17.12
C PHE A 12 11.98 -1.51 18.13
N SER A 13 12.56 -0.40 17.66
CA SER A 13 12.85 0.78 18.48
C SER A 13 11.58 1.32 19.18
N GLY A 14 10.40 1.09 18.60
CA GLY A 14 9.10 1.51 19.16
C GLY A 14 8.91 3.03 19.19
N ARG A 15 9.86 3.80 18.65
CA ARG A 15 9.82 5.26 18.58
C ARG A 15 9.09 5.72 17.33
N TYR A 16 7.79 6.00 17.47
CA TYR A 16 6.94 6.45 16.35
C TYR A 16 7.55 7.65 15.59
N GLY A 17 8.09 8.65 16.28
CA GLY A 17 8.68 9.82 15.63
C GLY A 17 9.94 9.54 14.78
N LEU A 18 10.71 8.48 15.09
CA LEU A 18 11.81 8.04 14.23
C LEU A 18 11.28 7.31 13.01
N PHE A 19 10.28 6.44 13.23
CA PHE A 19 9.59 5.72 12.16
C PHE A 19 8.95 6.67 11.15
N GLU A 20 8.19 7.65 11.61
CA GLU A 20 7.49 8.62 10.76
C GLU A 20 8.48 9.41 9.90
N LYS A 21 9.56 9.92 10.49
CA LYS A 21 10.59 10.68 9.75
C LYS A 21 11.31 9.82 8.72
N PHE A 22 11.62 8.57 9.07
CA PHE A 22 12.27 7.65 8.15
C PHE A 22 11.35 7.28 6.97
N CYS A 23 10.09 6.94 7.24
CA CYS A 23 9.09 6.69 6.20
C CYS A 23 8.88 7.92 5.32
N ALA A 24 8.77 9.11 5.90
CA ALA A 24 8.63 10.36 5.15
C ALA A 24 9.84 10.60 4.23
N ALA A 25 11.07 10.36 4.70
CA ALA A 25 12.26 10.48 3.88
C ALA A 25 12.29 9.47 2.73
N MET A 26 11.95 8.19 2.99
CA MET A 26 11.87 7.15 1.96
C MET A 26 10.80 7.46 0.91
N VAL A 27 9.62 7.91 1.34
CA VAL A 27 8.54 8.32 0.43
C VAL A 27 8.98 9.52 -0.40
N ALA A 28 9.65 10.51 0.19
CA ALA A 28 10.16 11.65 -0.55
C ALA A 28 11.19 11.24 -1.61
N VAL A 29 12.14 10.36 -1.26
CA VAL A 29 13.13 9.82 -2.22
C VAL A 29 12.44 9.05 -3.34
N MET A 30 11.55 8.12 -3.01
CA MET A 30 10.77 7.35 -3.98
C MET A 30 9.96 8.27 -4.90
N PHE A 31 9.32 9.31 -4.36
CA PHE A 31 8.48 10.22 -5.12
C PHE A 31 9.31 11.06 -6.10
N VAL A 32 10.41 11.65 -5.63
CA VAL A 32 11.31 12.48 -6.47
C VAL A 32 11.96 11.65 -7.56
N THR A 33 12.44 10.45 -7.23
CA THR A 33 13.06 9.54 -8.20
C THR A 33 12.07 9.09 -9.27
N MET A 34 10.83 8.77 -8.90
CA MET A 34 9.79 8.38 -9.86
C MET A 34 9.35 9.55 -10.73
N LEU A 35 9.20 10.76 -10.17
CA LEU A 35 8.93 11.97 -10.96
C LEU A 35 10.05 12.29 -11.93
N TYR A 36 11.30 12.14 -11.50
CA TYR A 36 12.47 12.33 -12.35
C TYR A 36 12.49 11.31 -13.50
N ALA A 37 12.27 10.03 -13.19
CA ALA A 37 12.21 8.98 -14.20
C ALA A 37 11.06 9.24 -15.19
N ALA A 38 9.88 9.64 -14.71
CA ALA A 38 8.75 10.00 -15.56
C ALA A 38 9.08 11.20 -16.43
N ALA A 39 9.69 12.26 -15.89
CA ALA A 39 10.09 13.45 -16.63
C ALA A 39 11.09 13.16 -17.76
N LEU A 40 12.02 12.21 -17.54
CA LEU A 40 12.95 11.76 -18.58
C LEU A 40 12.27 10.90 -19.66
N THR A 41 11.29 10.10 -19.25
CA THR A 41 10.65 9.08 -20.10
C THR A 41 9.34 9.56 -20.72
N VAL A 42 8.93 10.82 -20.53
CA VAL A 42 7.65 11.35 -21.00
C VAL A 42 7.49 11.05 -22.50
N PRO A 43 6.58 10.14 -22.90
CA PRO A 43 6.23 9.97 -24.29
C PRO A 43 5.55 11.26 -24.77
N ASN A 44 5.56 11.50 -26.07
CA ASN A 44 5.00 12.68 -26.73
C ASN A 44 3.73 13.18 -25.98
N VAL A 45 3.80 14.37 -25.35
CA VAL A 45 2.74 14.92 -24.48
C VAL A 45 1.31 14.81 -25.06
N PRO A 46 1.08 14.93 -26.38
CA PRO A 46 -0.23 14.69 -27.00
C PRO A 46 -0.80 13.28 -26.80
N GLU A 47 0.05 12.24 -26.78
CA GLU A 47 -0.39 10.85 -26.56
C GLU A 47 -0.79 10.61 -25.10
N LEU A 48 -0.13 11.27 -24.15
CA LEU A 48 -0.50 11.24 -22.74
C LEU A 48 -1.93 11.77 -22.53
N ILE A 49 -2.30 12.84 -23.24
CA ILE A 49 -3.65 13.42 -23.21
C ILE A 49 -4.68 12.43 -23.77
N ASN A 50 -4.34 11.70 -24.83
CA ASN A 50 -5.21 10.65 -25.38
C ASN A 50 -5.39 9.47 -24.41
N GLY A 51 -4.36 9.15 -23.62
CA GLY A 51 -4.43 8.12 -22.57
C GLY A 51 -5.31 8.49 -21.38
N LEU A 52 -5.58 9.78 -21.14
CA LEU A 52 -6.50 10.24 -20.11
C LEU A 52 -7.97 10.03 -20.49
N VAL A 53 -8.28 9.72 -21.74
CA VAL A 53 -9.64 9.39 -22.17
C VAL A 53 -10.00 8.01 -21.60
N PRO A 54 -11.04 7.91 -20.75
CA PRO A 54 -11.39 6.65 -20.10
C PRO A 54 -11.94 5.66 -21.13
N ARG A 55 -11.05 4.84 -21.70
CA ARG A 55 -11.36 3.72 -22.58
C ARG A 55 -10.88 2.44 -21.90
N ILE A 56 -11.82 1.57 -21.56
CA ILE A 56 -11.49 0.27 -20.99
C ILE A 56 -11.51 -0.75 -22.13
N PRO A 57 -10.38 -1.42 -22.44
CA PRO A 57 -10.37 -2.51 -23.42
C PRO A 57 -11.33 -3.64 -22.98
N GLU A 58 -11.88 -4.41 -23.93
CA GLU A 58 -12.87 -5.47 -23.65
C GLU A 58 -12.41 -6.55 -22.65
N ARG A 59 -11.10 -6.66 -22.39
CA ARG A 59 -10.49 -7.54 -21.37
C ARG A 59 -9.70 -6.80 -20.28
N GLY A 60 -9.72 -5.47 -20.29
CA GLY A 60 -8.94 -4.61 -19.38
C GLY A 60 -9.63 -4.30 -18.06
N VAL A 61 -10.94 -4.56 -17.92
CA VAL A 61 -11.71 -4.27 -16.70
C VAL A 61 -11.09 -4.91 -15.47
N VAL A 62 -10.63 -6.16 -15.59
CA VAL A 62 -9.97 -6.89 -14.50
C VAL A 62 -8.66 -6.21 -14.10
N ASN A 63 -7.83 -5.79 -15.07
CA ASN A 63 -6.56 -5.13 -14.78
C ASN A 63 -6.77 -3.76 -14.11
N VAL A 64 -7.75 -2.98 -14.58
CA VAL A 64 -8.11 -1.69 -13.97
C VAL A 64 -8.58 -1.88 -12.53
N LEU A 65 -9.43 -2.88 -12.30
CA LEU A 65 -9.95 -3.20 -10.98
C LEU A 65 -8.86 -3.77 -10.05
N SER A 66 -7.95 -4.59 -10.56
CA SER A 66 -6.79 -5.09 -9.81
C SER A 66 -5.84 -3.96 -9.41
N LEU A 67 -5.58 -3.00 -10.30
CA LEU A 67 -4.80 -1.80 -10.00
C LEU A 67 -5.50 -0.93 -8.94
N ALA A 68 -6.82 -0.73 -9.08
CA ALA A 68 -7.61 -0.01 -8.08
C ALA A 68 -7.56 -0.69 -6.69
N GLY A 69 -7.58 -2.02 -6.67
CA GLY A 69 -7.42 -2.84 -5.47
C GLY A 69 -6.05 -2.72 -4.81
N GLY A 70 -4.99 -2.82 -5.61
CA GLY A 70 -3.61 -2.72 -5.11
C GLY A 70 -3.29 -1.36 -4.50
N LEU A 71 -3.87 -0.28 -5.04
CA LEU A 71 -3.57 1.10 -4.62
C LEU A 71 -4.42 1.58 -3.44
N GLY A 72 -5.71 1.24 -3.41
CA GLY A 72 -6.65 1.79 -2.43
C GLY A 72 -7.03 0.82 -1.31
N GLY A 73 -6.72 -0.47 -1.45
CA GLY A 73 -7.45 -1.53 -0.75
C GLY A 73 -6.68 -2.43 0.18
N THR A 74 -5.70 -1.89 0.88
CA THR A 74 -4.83 -2.69 1.74
C THR A 74 -5.30 -2.71 3.19
N VAL A 75 -4.88 -3.75 3.92
CA VAL A 75 -5.08 -3.89 5.37
C VAL A 75 -4.58 -2.67 6.16
N ILE A 76 -3.63 -1.93 5.58
CA ILE A 76 -3.01 -0.73 6.15
C ILE A 76 -4.05 0.39 6.38
N LEU A 77 -5.16 0.42 5.64
CA LEU A 77 -6.21 1.43 5.86
C LEU A 77 -6.79 1.34 7.28
N VAL A 78 -6.82 0.15 7.87
CA VAL A 78 -7.24 -0.05 9.27
C VAL A 78 -6.16 0.42 10.25
N ALA A 79 -4.88 0.27 9.90
CA ALA A 79 -3.77 0.73 10.72
C ALA A 79 -3.75 2.26 10.88
N TYR A 80 -4.29 3.00 9.89
CA TYR A 80 -4.39 4.47 9.97
C TYR A 80 -5.09 4.96 11.25
N GLY A 81 -6.13 4.26 11.71
CA GLY A 81 -6.81 4.59 12.97
C GLY A 81 -5.88 4.55 14.18
N ASN A 82 -4.92 3.60 14.20
CA ASN A 82 -3.92 3.52 15.27
C ASN A 82 -2.86 4.61 15.14
N TRP A 83 -2.45 4.99 13.92
CA TRP A 83 -1.49 6.08 13.72
C TRP A 83 -2.06 7.46 14.11
N ILE A 84 -3.33 7.73 13.79
CA ILE A 84 -4.04 8.93 14.27
C ILE A 84 -4.04 8.97 15.80
N ARG A 85 -4.28 7.81 16.45
CA ARG A 85 -4.26 7.68 17.91
C ARG A 85 -2.87 7.96 18.47
N GLU A 86 -1.81 7.42 17.86
CA GLU A 86 -0.42 7.70 18.26
C GLU A 86 -0.02 9.17 18.06
N LYS A 87 -0.58 9.85 17.05
CA LYS A 87 -0.45 11.31 16.86
C LYS A 87 -1.28 12.15 17.83
N GLY A 88 -2.16 11.54 18.63
CA GLY A 88 -3.05 12.25 19.56
C GLY A 88 -4.21 12.98 18.88
N TRP A 89 -4.50 12.68 17.61
CA TRP A 89 -5.58 13.32 16.83
C TRP A 89 -6.95 12.73 17.18
N GLN A 90 -7.38 12.86 18.43
CA GLN A 90 -8.57 12.19 18.96
C GLN A 90 -9.79 13.10 19.09
N THR A 91 -9.65 14.40 18.84
CA THR A 91 -10.75 15.37 19.00
C THR A 91 -11.29 15.84 17.65
N PRO A 92 -12.57 16.27 17.58
CA PRO A 92 -13.18 16.79 16.34
C PRO A 92 -12.42 17.97 15.71
N ALA A 93 -11.67 18.75 16.49
CA ALA A 93 -10.82 19.83 15.99
C ALA A 93 -9.76 19.34 14.99
N HIS A 94 -9.29 18.10 15.13
CA HIS A 94 -8.32 17.50 14.22
C HIS A 94 -8.93 17.06 12.88
N MET A 95 -10.26 17.01 12.75
CA MET A 95 -10.93 16.52 11.54
C MET A 95 -10.52 17.28 10.28
N ARG A 96 -10.31 18.61 10.39
CA ARG A 96 -9.85 19.42 9.26
C ARG A 96 -8.41 19.08 8.85
N VAL A 97 -7.53 18.86 9.84
CA VAL A 97 -6.13 18.48 9.62
C VAL A 97 -6.07 17.09 8.99
N MET A 98 -6.82 16.13 9.51
CA MET A 98 -6.91 14.76 8.99
C MET A 98 -7.40 14.73 7.53
N ARG A 99 -8.40 15.56 7.19
CA ARG A 99 -8.89 15.67 5.81
C ARG A 99 -7.84 16.25 4.87
N LEU A 100 -7.12 17.29 5.30
CA LEU A 100 -6.06 17.89 4.50
C LEU A 100 -4.91 16.90 4.28
N ASP A 101 -4.46 16.25 5.36
CA ASP A 101 -3.43 15.21 5.36
C ASP A 101 -3.80 14.08 4.38
N ASN A 102 -5.01 13.54 4.52
CA ASN A 102 -5.51 12.47 3.64
C ASN A 102 -5.67 12.93 2.19
N THR A 103 -6.13 14.16 1.95
CA THR A 103 -6.25 14.73 0.59
C THR A 103 -4.88 14.85 -0.06
N MET A 104 -3.90 15.40 0.65
CA MET A 104 -2.53 15.54 0.15
C MET A 104 -1.90 14.17 -0.12
N ALA A 105 -2.11 13.20 0.78
CA ALA A 105 -1.63 11.83 0.61
C ALA A 105 -2.20 11.16 -0.66
N TYR A 106 -3.50 11.30 -0.92
CA TYR A 106 -4.12 10.77 -2.14
C TYR A 106 -3.69 11.50 -3.41
N VAL A 107 -3.51 12.83 -3.36
CA VAL A 107 -3.01 13.61 -4.50
C VAL A 107 -1.58 13.18 -4.86
N MET A 108 -0.69 13.07 -3.86
CA MET A 108 0.68 12.60 -4.08
C MET A 108 0.70 11.16 -4.61
N THR A 109 -0.11 10.27 -4.03
CA THR A 109 -0.25 8.89 -4.54
C THR A 109 -0.74 8.87 -5.98
N GLY A 110 -1.72 9.70 -6.35
CA GLY A 110 -2.21 9.80 -7.72
C GLY A 110 -1.13 10.23 -8.71
N VAL A 111 -0.37 11.28 -8.37
CA VAL A 111 0.77 11.75 -9.18
C VAL A 111 1.83 10.65 -9.31
N PHE A 112 2.14 9.96 -8.22
CA PHE A 112 3.09 8.85 -8.21
C PHE A 112 2.65 7.70 -9.12
N VAL A 113 1.37 7.31 -9.07
CA VAL A 113 0.79 6.26 -9.90
C VAL A 113 0.86 6.63 -11.38
N VAL A 114 0.47 7.85 -11.74
CA VAL A 114 0.57 8.34 -13.12
C VAL A 114 2.03 8.31 -13.59
N SER A 115 2.96 8.75 -12.75
CA SER A 115 4.40 8.73 -13.06
C SER A 115 4.90 7.30 -13.29
N THR A 116 4.49 6.37 -12.43
CA THR A 116 4.84 4.95 -12.54
C THR A 116 4.26 4.33 -13.81
N LEU A 117 3.03 4.69 -14.20
CA LEU A 117 2.39 4.23 -15.43
C LEU A 117 3.11 4.77 -16.67
N ILE A 118 3.54 6.05 -16.67
CA ILE A 118 4.33 6.65 -17.76
C ILE A 118 5.64 5.89 -17.92
N VAL A 119 6.38 5.74 -16.83
CA VAL A 119 7.66 5.02 -16.81
C VAL A 119 7.45 3.58 -17.27
N GLY A 120 6.44 2.88 -16.75
CA GLY A 120 6.11 1.51 -17.13
C GLY A 120 5.73 1.37 -18.60
N ALA A 121 4.97 2.31 -19.16
CA ALA A 121 4.56 2.28 -20.56
C ALA A 121 5.74 2.50 -21.51
N GLU A 122 6.58 3.51 -21.25
CA GLU A 122 7.78 3.75 -22.06
C GLU A 122 8.76 2.58 -21.95
N LEU A 123 8.95 2.02 -20.75
CA LEU A 123 9.84 0.88 -20.54
C LEU A 123 9.33 -0.39 -21.24
N LEU A 124 8.03 -0.70 -21.17
CA LEU A 124 7.45 -1.83 -21.93
C LEU A 124 7.55 -1.62 -23.44
N HIS A 125 7.35 -0.39 -23.92
CA HIS A 125 7.39 -0.06 -25.34
C HIS A 125 8.83 -0.05 -25.89
N SER A 126 9.79 0.42 -25.10
CA SER A 126 11.20 0.56 -25.51
C SER A 126 12.01 -0.70 -25.28
N ALA A 127 11.70 -1.51 -24.26
CA ALA A 127 12.46 -2.70 -23.97
C ALA A 127 12.14 -3.85 -24.93
N GLY A 128 10.92 -3.99 -25.46
CA GLY A 128 10.54 -5.16 -26.29
C GLY A 128 10.77 -6.53 -25.62
N ILE A 129 11.12 -6.53 -24.34
CA ILE A 129 11.58 -7.66 -23.56
C ILE A 129 10.42 -8.07 -22.66
N ALA A 130 10.12 -9.37 -22.68
CA ALA A 130 9.38 -10.01 -21.60
C ALA A 130 10.17 -9.78 -20.32
N VAL A 131 9.75 -8.80 -19.52
CA VAL A 131 10.25 -8.61 -18.15
C VAL A 131 10.02 -9.93 -17.45
N ASP A 132 11.09 -10.64 -17.13
CA ASP A 132 11.00 -11.88 -16.37
C ASP A 132 10.44 -11.53 -14.99
N ASP A 133 9.42 -12.25 -14.52
CA ASP A 133 8.70 -12.01 -13.24
C ASP A 133 9.60 -12.17 -11.98
N GLY A 134 10.91 -12.32 -12.16
CA GLY A 134 11.90 -12.55 -11.11
C GLY A 134 12.58 -11.29 -10.57
N GLU A 135 13.47 -11.48 -9.59
CA GLU A 135 14.27 -10.44 -8.92
C GLU A 135 15.11 -9.56 -9.89
N GLY A 136 15.29 -9.98 -11.14
CA GLY A 136 16.03 -9.29 -12.19
C GLY A 136 15.25 -8.19 -12.94
N GLY A 137 13.91 -8.23 -12.96
CA GLY A 137 13.14 -7.33 -13.83
C GLY A 137 13.40 -5.85 -13.58
N MET A 138 13.53 -5.41 -12.32
CA MET A 138 13.86 -4.01 -12.01
C MET A 138 15.32 -3.64 -12.27
N LEU A 139 16.24 -4.61 -12.20
CA LEU A 139 17.64 -4.38 -12.58
C LEU A 139 17.77 -4.22 -14.10
N ASP A 140 16.99 -4.98 -14.87
CA ASP A 140 16.91 -4.85 -16.32
C ASP A 140 16.34 -3.50 -16.73
N LEU A 141 15.26 -3.06 -16.06
CA LEU A 141 14.70 -1.71 -16.26
C LEU A 141 15.71 -0.60 -15.94
N ALA A 142 16.50 -0.77 -14.87
CA ALA A 142 17.58 0.16 -14.56
C ALA A 142 18.66 0.14 -15.64
N GLY A 143 18.99 -1.02 -16.21
CA GLY A 143 19.89 -1.16 -17.36
C GLY A 143 19.44 -0.36 -18.57
N VAL A 144 18.16 -0.48 -18.96
CA VAL A 144 17.56 0.30 -20.06
C VAL A 144 17.66 1.80 -19.80
N LEU A 145 17.35 2.24 -18.57
CA LEU A 145 17.50 3.64 -18.17
C LEU A 145 18.95 4.12 -18.23
N ARG A 146 19.92 3.28 -17.86
CA ARG A 146 21.35 3.62 -17.97
C ARG A 146 21.80 3.79 -19.41
N GLU A 147 21.40 2.88 -20.28
CA GLU A 147 21.78 2.91 -21.70
C GLU A 147 21.20 4.16 -22.39
N ARG A 148 19.96 4.51 -22.09
CA ARG A 148 19.24 5.58 -22.79
C ARG A 148 19.40 6.98 -22.19
N TYR A 149 19.51 7.07 -20.87
CA TYR A 149 19.55 8.34 -20.13
C TYR A 149 20.78 8.52 -19.25
N GLY A 150 21.74 7.58 -19.31
CA GLY A 150 23.02 7.63 -18.61
C GLY A 150 23.01 6.98 -17.23
N GLU A 151 24.21 6.73 -16.71
CA GLU A 151 24.43 5.94 -15.50
C GLU A 151 23.77 6.52 -14.25
N PHE A 152 23.65 7.85 -14.19
CA PHE A 152 22.93 8.55 -13.12
C PHE A 152 21.44 8.17 -13.09
N ALA A 153 20.77 8.11 -14.25
CA ALA A 153 19.32 7.88 -14.31
C ALA A 153 18.95 6.49 -13.78
N GLY A 154 19.64 5.44 -14.23
CA GLY A 154 19.36 4.09 -13.74
C GLY A 154 19.75 3.88 -12.27
N THR A 155 20.84 4.49 -11.79
CA THR A 155 21.22 4.40 -10.38
C THR A 155 20.25 5.15 -9.47
N PHE A 156 19.80 6.34 -9.89
CA PHE A 156 18.80 7.12 -9.16
C PHE A 156 17.44 6.40 -9.13
N PHE A 157 17.05 5.74 -10.22
CA PHE A 157 15.87 4.87 -10.26
C PHE A 157 15.95 3.71 -9.25
N LEU A 158 17.10 3.02 -9.18
CA LEU A 158 17.29 1.92 -8.22
C LEU A 158 17.21 2.39 -6.76
N ILE A 159 17.76 3.57 -6.45
CA ILE A 159 17.63 4.17 -5.11
C ILE A 159 16.15 4.43 -4.79
N GLY A 160 15.40 4.96 -5.76
CA GLY A 160 13.96 5.18 -5.67
C GLY A 160 13.17 3.90 -5.42
N PHE A 161 13.44 2.88 -6.22
CA PHE A 161 12.83 1.56 -6.10
C PHE A 161 13.13 0.91 -4.74
N TRP A 162 14.38 1.00 -4.28
CA TRP A 162 14.75 0.52 -2.95
C TRP A 162 13.99 1.27 -1.84
N ALA A 163 13.86 2.59 -1.95
CA ALA A 163 13.08 3.40 -0.99
C ALA A 163 11.58 3.03 -1.01
N ALA A 164 11.03 2.69 -2.17
CA ALA A 164 9.66 2.19 -2.33
C ALA A 164 9.45 0.86 -1.59
N ALA A 165 10.32 -0.12 -1.85
CA ALA A 165 10.27 -1.41 -1.21
C ALA A 165 10.46 -1.30 0.32
N MET A 166 11.40 -0.45 0.76
CA MET A 166 11.73 -0.27 2.16
C MET A 166 10.60 0.41 2.95
N SER A 167 10.02 1.49 2.41
CA SER A 167 8.89 2.18 3.06
C SER A 167 7.66 1.28 3.20
N THR A 168 7.37 0.46 2.18
CA THR A 168 6.27 -0.52 2.20
C THR A 168 6.50 -1.59 3.25
N LEU A 169 7.71 -2.15 3.33
CA LEU A 169 8.08 -3.18 4.30
C LEU A 169 7.91 -2.67 5.74
N VAL A 170 8.51 -1.51 6.02
CA VAL A 170 8.52 -0.88 7.35
C VAL A 170 7.10 -0.45 7.75
N GLY A 171 6.34 0.13 6.82
CA GLY A 171 4.96 0.56 7.05
C GLY A 171 4.03 -0.60 7.40
N ALA A 172 4.12 -1.70 6.66
CA ALA A 172 3.32 -2.90 6.91
C ALA A 172 3.67 -3.53 8.28
N TRP A 173 4.96 -3.69 8.59
CA TRP A 173 5.39 -4.23 9.88
C TRP A 173 4.91 -3.40 11.06
N ASN A 174 5.03 -2.07 10.99
CA ASN A 174 4.53 -1.22 12.06
C ASN A 174 2.99 -1.28 12.16
N GLY A 175 2.28 -1.08 11.04
CA GLY A 175 0.82 -0.99 11.04
C GLY A 175 0.14 -2.27 11.51
N VAL A 176 0.53 -3.43 10.98
CA VAL A 176 -0.09 -4.72 11.35
C VAL A 176 0.27 -5.11 12.79
N SER A 177 1.51 -4.85 13.22
CA SER A 177 1.91 -5.11 14.62
C SER A 177 1.16 -4.25 15.62
N LEU A 178 0.86 -2.99 15.26
CA LEU A 178 0.08 -2.09 16.08
C LEU A 178 -1.38 -2.53 16.16
N MET A 179 -1.97 -2.95 15.03
CA MET A 179 -3.31 -3.55 15.00
C MET A 179 -3.39 -4.80 15.88
N PHE A 180 -2.38 -5.67 15.84
CA PHE A 180 -2.34 -6.86 16.67
C PHE A 180 -2.22 -6.54 18.16
N ALA A 181 -1.35 -5.61 18.53
CA ALA A 181 -1.22 -5.13 19.91
C ALA A 181 -2.53 -4.51 20.41
N ASP A 182 -3.22 -3.76 19.56
CA ASP A 182 -4.52 -3.16 19.87
C ASP A 182 -5.60 -4.22 20.11
N PHE A 183 -5.68 -5.22 19.24
CA PHE A 183 -6.62 -6.33 19.34
C PHE A 183 -6.41 -7.14 20.63
N ILE A 184 -5.18 -7.52 20.94
CA ILE A 184 -4.86 -8.26 22.18
C ILE A 184 -5.13 -7.40 23.42
N GLY A 185 -4.82 -6.11 23.39
CA GLY A 185 -5.13 -5.22 24.50
C GLY A 185 -6.63 -5.06 24.73
N GLN A 186 -7.42 -5.03 23.65
CA GLN A 186 -8.88 -5.00 23.73
C GLN A 186 -9.45 -6.30 24.31
N LEU A 187 -8.93 -7.47 23.90
CA LEU A 187 -9.30 -8.76 24.50
C LEU A 187 -8.97 -8.85 25.99
N ARG A 188 -7.92 -8.14 26.43
CA ARG A 188 -7.51 -8.05 27.84
C ARG A 188 -8.24 -6.95 28.62
N GLY A 189 -9.20 -6.25 27.99
CA GLY A 189 -9.95 -5.17 28.63
C GLY A 189 -9.13 -3.91 28.94
N LEU A 190 -7.96 -3.73 28.30
CA LEU A 190 -7.09 -2.58 28.53
C LEU A 190 -7.65 -1.31 27.86
N THR A 191 -7.52 -0.18 28.54
CA THR A 191 -7.91 1.14 27.99
C THR A 191 -7.12 1.46 26.72
N GLY A 192 -7.70 2.25 25.82
CA GLY A 192 -7.09 2.57 24.52
C GLY A 192 -5.73 3.28 24.59
N GLU A 193 -5.44 3.94 25.71
CA GLU A 193 -4.18 4.63 25.98
C GLU A 193 -3.13 3.76 26.68
N HIS A 194 -3.48 2.52 27.03
CA HIS A 194 -2.57 1.66 27.78
C HIS A 194 -1.28 1.38 26.97
N PRO A 195 -0.07 1.52 27.57
CA PRO A 195 1.20 1.35 26.84
C PRO A 195 1.33 0.02 26.08
N ALA A 196 0.72 -1.04 26.59
CA ALA A 196 0.67 -2.35 25.92
C ALA A 196 -0.04 -2.36 24.55
N ARG A 197 -0.87 -1.36 24.24
CA ARG A 197 -1.58 -1.17 22.95
C ARG A 197 -0.85 -0.21 21.99
N THR A 198 0.35 0.23 22.37
CA THR A 198 1.16 1.18 21.59
C THR A 198 2.39 0.50 20.99
N SER A 199 3.12 1.21 20.14
CA SER A 199 4.44 0.81 19.60
C SER A 199 5.50 0.44 20.65
N SER A 200 5.28 0.78 21.93
CA SER A 200 6.18 0.43 23.04
C SER A 200 5.89 -0.94 23.68
N GLY A 201 4.71 -1.50 23.44
CA GLY A 201 4.21 -2.71 24.09
C GLY A 201 4.97 -3.99 23.71
N THR A 202 5.06 -4.94 24.66
CA THR A 202 5.69 -6.24 24.42
C THR A 202 4.98 -7.03 23.33
N THR A 203 3.65 -6.94 23.24
CA THR A 203 2.85 -7.62 22.22
C THR A 203 3.15 -7.09 20.82
N TYR A 204 3.34 -5.78 20.67
CA TYR A 204 3.78 -5.17 19.42
C TYR A 204 5.15 -5.72 19.00
N LYS A 205 6.14 -5.67 19.90
CA LYS A 205 7.51 -6.16 19.62
C LYS A 205 7.55 -7.64 19.26
N MET A 206 6.76 -8.47 19.96
CA MET A 206 6.65 -9.89 19.67
C MET A 206 6.07 -10.14 18.27
N TYR A 207 5.05 -9.37 17.88
CA TYR A 207 4.44 -9.50 16.56
C TYR A 207 5.34 -8.99 15.43
N VAL A 208 6.16 -7.96 15.68
CA VAL A 208 7.21 -7.52 14.73
C VAL A 208 8.18 -8.67 14.45
N LEU A 209 8.67 -9.37 15.50
CA LEU A 209 9.54 -10.53 15.32
C LEU A 209 8.83 -11.66 14.56
N TRP A 210 7.55 -11.89 14.85
CA TRP A 210 6.71 -12.85 14.13
C TRP A 210 6.41 -12.43 12.67
N MET A 211 6.46 -11.16 12.32
CA MET A 211 6.37 -10.71 10.94
C MET A 211 7.71 -10.79 10.20
N THR A 212 8.83 -10.79 10.92
CA THR A 212 10.16 -10.82 10.29
C THR A 212 10.66 -12.25 10.05
N PHE A 213 10.62 -13.13 11.05
CA PHE A 213 11.30 -14.43 10.97
C PHE A 213 10.50 -15.54 10.25
N PRO A 214 9.20 -15.74 10.52
CA PRO A 214 8.40 -16.75 9.83
C PRO A 214 8.39 -16.62 8.30
N PRO A 215 8.26 -15.42 7.68
CA PRO A 215 8.33 -15.30 6.22
C PRO A 215 9.71 -15.61 5.62
N MET A 216 10.77 -15.68 6.44
CA MET A 216 12.09 -16.12 5.97
C MET A 216 12.18 -17.64 5.82
N VAL A 217 11.37 -18.42 6.54
CA VAL A 217 11.41 -19.89 6.48
C VAL A 217 11.01 -20.41 5.09
N PRO A 218 9.94 -19.90 4.43
CA PRO A 218 9.59 -20.31 3.09
C PRO A 218 10.58 -19.88 2.00
N LEU A 219 11.43 -18.86 2.22
CA LEU A 219 12.49 -18.50 1.29
C LEU A 219 13.50 -19.64 1.09
N PHE A 220 13.71 -20.47 2.12
CA PHE A 220 14.55 -21.67 2.04
C PHE A 220 13.84 -22.88 1.40
N LEU A 221 12.51 -22.83 1.28
CA LEU A 221 11.69 -23.92 0.76
C LEU A 221 11.36 -23.77 -0.74
N GLY A 222 11.88 -22.73 -1.40
CA GLY A 222 11.96 -22.66 -2.87
C GLY A 222 10.65 -22.50 -3.63
N GLN A 223 9.53 -22.21 -2.96
CA GLN A 223 8.26 -21.61 -3.43
C GLN A 223 7.05 -22.19 -2.68
N PRO A 224 6.44 -21.46 -1.74
CA PRO A 224 5.19 -21.89 -1.13
C PRO A 224 4.02 -21.36 -1.96
N VAL A 225 3.81 -21.88 -3.18
CA VAL A 225 2.72 -21.46 -4.08
C VAL A 225 1.38 -21.40 -3.33
N TRP A 226 1.12 -22.40 -2.48
CA TRP A 226 -0.06 -22.44 -1.61
C TRP A 226 -0.16 -21.28 -0.61
N LEU A 227 0.95 -20.82 -0.04
CA LEU A 227 0.97 -19.74 0.95
C LEU A 227 0.73 -18.38 0.27
N ILE A 228 1.27 -18.19 -0.95
CA ILE A 228 1.01 -17.03 -1.79
C ILE A 228 -0.46 -17.00 -2.23
N LEU A 229 -1.00 -18.14 -2.68
CA LEU A 229 -2.40 -18.25 -3.07
C LEU A 229 -3.34 -17.99 -1.89
N ALA A 230 -3.09 -18.60 -0.73
CA ALA A 230 -3.89 -18.39 0.48
C ALA A 230 -3.89 -16.92 0.92
N PHE A 231 -2.72 -16.27 0.92
CA PHE A 231 -2.59 -14.86 1.24
C PHE A 231 -3.34 -13.96 0.24
N SER A 232 -3.23 -14.27 -1.05
CA SER A 232 -3.89 -13.51 -2.12
C SER A 232 -5.42 -13.60 -2.03
N VAL A 233 -5.95 -14.81 -1.81
CA VAL A 233 -7.39 -15.03 -1.62
C VAL A 233 -7.89 -14.30 -0.38
N LEU A 234 -7.22 -14.44 0.76
CA LEU A 234 -7.62 -13.77 2.00
C LEU A 234 -7.61 -12.23 1.85
N SER A 235 -6.63 -11.70 1.12
CA SER A 235 -6.52 -10.26 0.84
C SER A 235 -7.64 -9.75 -0.07
N ALA A 236 -8.08 -10.55 -1.05
CA ALA A 236 -9.20 -10.18 -1.94
C ALA A 236 -10.52 -10.00 -1.19
N PHE A 237 -10.77 -10.80 -0.15
CA PHE A 237 -11.96 -10.69 0.69
C PHE A 237 -11.91 -9.55 1.72
N PHE A 238 -10.72 -9.03 2.01
CA PHE A 238 -10.53 -8.03 3.04
C PHE A 238 -11.24 -6.71 2.70
N MET A 239 -11.20 -6.27 1.44
CA MET A 239 -11.81 -5.00 1.02
C MET A 239 -13.34 -4.97 1.11
N PRO A 240 -14.08 -5.98 0.61
CA PRO A 240 -15.51 -6.09 0.86
C PRO A 240 -15.84 -6.07 2.35
N PHE A 241 -15.12 -6.86 3.16
CA PHE A 241 -15.30 -6.90 4.60
C PHE A 241 -15.11 -5.52 5.25
N LEU A 242 -14.02 -4.84 4.92
CA LEU A 242 -13.72 -3.53 5.48
C LEU A 242 -14.75 -2.48 5.05
N SER A 243 -15.12 -2.46 3.77
CA SER A 243 -16.08 -1.48 3.22
C SER A 243 -17.46 -1.65 3.85
N ILE A 244 -17.95 -2.89 3.99
CA ILE A 244 -19.24 -3.18 4.65
C ILE A 244 -19.17 -2.77 6.12
N THR A 245 -18.10 -3.13 6.83
CA THR A 245 -17.94 -2.81 8.25
C THR A 245 -17.91 -1.30 8.49
N LEU A 246 -17.16 -0.55 7.67
CA LEU A 246 -17.12 0.91 7.73
C LEU A 246 -18.47 1.53 7.38
N MET A 247 -19.16 1.01 6.37
CA MET A 247 -20.51 1.48 6.02
C MET A 247 -21.48 1.28 7.18
N LEU A 248 -21.44 0.14 7.89
CA LEU A 248 -22.28 -0.09 9.08
C LEU A 248 -21.90 0.83 10.25
N LEU A 249 -20.61 0.95 10.56
CA LEU A 249 -20.12 1.78 11.66
C LEU A 249 -20.43 3.27 11.45
N LEU A 250 -20.19 3.79 10.25
CA LEU A 250 -20.36 5.21 9.91
C LEU A 250 -21.83 5.63 9.73
N ASN A 251 -22.75 4.67 9.61
CA ASN A 251 -24.20 4.92 9.66
C ASN A 251 -24.80 4.65 11.05
N SER A 252 -24.03 4.13 12.00
CA SER A 252 -24.52 3.76 13.33
C SER A 252 -24.73 4.98 14.24
N GLU A 253 -25.49 4.77 15.32
CA GLU A 253 -25.72 5.80 16.34
C GLU A 253 -24.45 6.22 17.09
N ARG A 254 -23.40 5.40 17.03
CA ARG A 254 -22.10 5.65 17.68
C ARG A 254 -21.35 6.83 17.06
N VAL A 255 -21.72 7.27 15.85
CA VAL A 255 -21.12 8.40 15.15
C VAL A 255 -22.06 9.61 15.24
N PRO A 256 -21.56 10.81 15.60
CA PRO A 256 -22.35 12.04 15.58
C PRO A 256 -22.98 12.28 14.20
N SER A 257 -24.22 12.77 14.18
CA SER A 257 -25.02 12.93 12.94
C SER A 257 -24.31 13.75 11.85
N GLU A 258 -23.52 14.75 12.24
CA GLU A 258 -22.69 15.58 11.35
C GLU A 258 -21.60 14.82 10.57
N TRP A 259 -21.11 13.70 11.11
CA TRP A 259 -20.05 12.90 10.48
C TRP A 259 -20.54 11.58 9.89
N ARG A 260 -21.85 11.28 9.98
CA ARG A 260 -22.43 10.08 9.37
C ARG A 260 -22.32 10.11 7.85
N ASN A 261 -22.37 8.94 7.24
CA ASN A 261 -22.38 8.85 5.79
C ASN A 261 -23.71 9.37 5.21
N GLY A 262 -23.62 10.28 4.24
CA GLY A 262 -24.75 10.62 3.39
C GLY A 262 -24.96 9.59 2.28
N PHE A 263 -26.07 9.74 1.54
CA PHE A 263 -26.43 8.86 0.43
C PHE A 263 -25.29 8.66 -0.58
N ALA A 264 -24.63 9.73 -1.00
CA ALA A 264 -23.52 9.66 -1.96
C ALA A 264 -22.35 8.79 -1.46
N ARG A 265 -21.99 8.89 -0.17
CA ARG A 265 -20.88 8.10 0.41
C ARG A 265 -21.25 6.63 0.53
N ASN A 266 -22.50 6.34 0.93
CA ASN A 266 -23.02 4.98 1.00
C ASN A 266 -23.11 4.35 -0.39
N LEU A 267 -23.53 5.10 -1.41
CA LEU A 267 -23.55 4.63 -2.80
C LEU A 267 -22.14 4.29 -3.28
N LEU A 268 -21.16 5.15 -3.03
CA LEU A 268 -19.75 4.89 -3.40
C LEU A 268 -19.18 3.66 -2.68
N MET A 269 -19.45 3.50 -1.38
CA MET A 269 -19.06 2.29 -0.64
C MET A 269 -19.77 1.03 -1.14
N GLY A 270 -21.06 1.14 -1.53
CA GLY A 270 -21.80 0.03 -2.13
C GLY A 270 -21.20 -0.39 -3.48
N LEU A 271 -20.87 0.58 -4.34
CA LEU A 271 -20.21 0.34 -5.62
C LEU A 271 -18.82 -0.29 -5.44
N SER A 272 -18.04 0.15 -4.45
CA SER A 272 -16.74 -0.46 -4.16
C SER A 272 -16.90 -1.91 -3.71
N VAL A 273 -17.85 -2.20 -2.82
CA VAL A 273 -18.17 -3.59 -2.41
C VAL A 273 -18.52 -4.45 -3.62
N LEU A 274 -19.42 -3.99 -4.49
CA LEU A 274 -19.82 -4.73 -5.68
C LEU A 274 -18.63 -5.01 -6.61
N ALA A 275 -17.79 -3.99 -6.86
CA ALA A 275 -16.61 -4.13 -7.70
C ALA A 275 -15.60 -5.15 -7.14
N PHE A 276 -15.30 -5.09 -5.84
CA PHE A 276 -14.37 -6.03 -5.20
C PHE A 276 -14.92 -7.45 -5.06
N VAL A 277 -16.23 -7.60 -4.84
CA VAL A 277 -16.87 -8.93 -4.84
C VAL A 277 -16.81 -9.54 -6.24
N ALA A 278 -17.07 -8.76 -7.29
CA ALA A 278 -16.94 -9.23 -8.66
C ALA A 278 -15.49 -9.66 -8.99
N LEU A 279 -14.48 -8.93 -8.50
CA LEU A 279 -13.08 -9.33 -8.61
C LEU A 279 -12.78 -10.63 -7.86
N ALA A 280 -13.22 -10.75 -6.61
CA ALA A 280 -12.98 -11.93 -5.79
C ALA A 280 -13.59 -13.19 -6.43
N VAL A 281 -14.80 -13.08 -6.98
CA VAL A 281 -15.46 -14.17 -7.71
C VAL A 281 -14.68 -14.53 -8.98
N ASN A 282 -14.22 -13.54 -9.75
CA ASN A 282 -13.42 -13.79 -10.96
C ASN A 282 -12.07 -14.46 -10.61
N GLN A 283 -11.40 -13.98 -9.57
CA GLN A 283 -10.13 -14.53 -9.11
C GLN A 283 -10.31 -15.98 -8.66
N LEU A 284 -11.35 -16.27 -7.87
CA LEU A 284 -11.70 -17.63 -7.47
C LEU A 284 -12.02 -18.53 -8.66
N ALA A 285 -12.81 -18.04 -9.62
CA ALA A 285 -13.15 -18.79 -10.83
C ALA A 285 -11.90 -19.15 -11.64
N LYS A 286 -10.95 -18.22 -11.78
CA LYS A 286 -9.65 -18.49 -12.44
C LYS A 286 -8.82 -19.50 -11.66
N THR A 287 -8.67 -19.32 -10.34
CA THR A 287 -7.89 -20.24 -9.49
C THR A 287 -8.48 -21.65 -9.49
N LEU A 288 -9.80 -21.80 -9.62
CA LEU A 288 -10.47 -23.11 -9.70
C LEU A 288 -10.45 -23.70 -11.12
N ALA A 289 -10.30 -22.89 -12.16
CA ALA A 289 -10.28 -23.33 -13.55
C ALA A 289 -8.90 -23.85 -14.03
N GLY A 290 -7.83 -23.63 -13.25
CA GLY A 290 -6.46 -24.01 -13.60
C GLY A 290 -5.72 -22.90 -14.31
#